data_AF-A0A538TMV4-F1
#
_entry.id   AF-A0A538TMV4-F1
#
_cell.length_a   1.000
_cell.length_b   1.000
_cell.length_c   1.000
_cell.angle_alpha   90.00
_cell.angle_beta   90.00
_cell.angle_gamma   90.00
#
_symmetry.space_group_name_H-M   'P 1'
#
loop_
_entity.id
_entity.type
_entity.pdbx_description
1 polymer ?
#
loop_
_entity_poly.entity_id
_entity_poly.type
_entity_poly.pdbx_seq_one_letter_code
_entity_poly.pdbx_strand_id
1 'polypeptide(L)'
;MKWTRAVLAGMAMAGVTALIFVGGCTSTSTRADLVVESVNNGGPFFSDLLNEADTAKTFIPVDKVVVRFANRPHDGSATVAPGTGFSEIVVLSYTVTYNNGIYSPVSGGMNVIVPSGGTAEGAITISDLAQKAALPLSTAATAVAQIDFTGYLRASGSWGDAVTARAYLTVQVANFGDTNTNP
;
A
#
# COMPACT_ATOMS: atom_id res chain seq x y z
N MET A 1 3.68 -8.22 75.41
CA MET A 1 3.22 -7.89 74.04
C MET A 1 4.25 -8.41 73.05
N LYS A 2 3.93 -9.48 72.31
CA LYS A 2 4.81 -10.06 71.29
C LYS A 2 4.33 -9.53 69.93
N TRP A 3 5.04 -8.57 69.36
CA TRP A 3 4.79 -8.10 68.00
C TRP A 3 5.27 -9.17 67.03
N THR A 4 4.31 -9.93 66.49
CA THR A 4 4.54 -11.03 65.57
C THR A 4 5.04 -10.47 64.24
N ARG A 5 6.15 -11.02 63.75
CA ARG A 5 6.86 -10.74 62.49
C ARG A 5 6.02 -10.89 61.20
N ALA A 6 4.69 -11.03 61.31
CA ALA A 6 3.76 -11.26 60.21
C ALA A 6 3.47 -10.00 59.38
N VAL A 7 3.65 -8.81 59.93
CA VAL A 7 3.32 -7.55 59.22
C VAL A 7 4.37 -7.20 58.15
N LEU A 8 5.64 -7.58 58.35
CA LEU A 8 6.70 -7.28 57.38
C LEU A 8 6.64 -8.15 56.11
N ALA A 9 6.14 -9.38 56.21
CA ALA A 9 6.00 -10.29 55.06
C ALA A 9 4.82 -9.89 54.14
N GLY A 10 3.78 -9.25 54.70
CA GLY A 10 2.62 -8.79 53.93
C GLY A 10 2.92 -7.59 53.02
N MET A 11 3.80 -6.68 53.43
CA MET A 11 4.16 -5.51 52.60
C MET A 11 5.15 -5.85 51.48
N ALA A 12 5.93 -6.93 51.60
CA ALA A 12 6.85 -7.37 50.56
C ALA A 12 6.11 -7.99 49.35
N MET A 13 5.00 -8.71 49.58
CA MET A 13 4.22 -9.31 48.49
C MET A 13 3.36 -8.29 47.72
N ALA A 14 2.90 -7.22 48.37
CA ALA A 14 2.14 -6.16 47.68
C ALA A 14 3.02 -5.33 46.71
N GLY A 15 4.32 -5.20 47.00
CA GLY A 15 5.26 -4.50 46.11
C GLY A 15 5.64 -5.30 44.85
N VAL A 16 5.72 -6.62 44.95
CA VAL A 16 6.14 -7.48 43.82
C VAL A 16 5.01 -7.68 42.80
N THR A 17 3.73 -7.68 43.22
CA THR A 17 2.60 -7.72 42.29
C THR A 17 2.34 -6.41 41.53
N ALA A 18 2.83 -5.26 42.04
CA ALA A 18 2.74 -3.98 41.33
C ALA A 18 3.76 -3.84 40.19
N LEU A 19 4.82 -4.65 40.16
CA LEU A 19 5.86 -4.63 39.12
C LEU A 19 5.58 -5.56 37.93
N ILE A 20 4.53 -6.39 38.00
CA ILE A 20 4.16 -7.31 36.90
C ILE A 20 3.10 -6.67 35.97
N PHE A 21 2.77 -5.39 36.16
CA PHE A 21 1.97 -4.59 35.21
C PHE A 21 2.80 -3.58 34.41
N VAL A 22 4.14 -3.66 34.44
CA VAL A 22 4.97 -3.19 33.32
C VAL A 22 4.95 -4.28 32.24
N GLY A 23 3.74 -4.64 31.82
CA GLY A 23 3.48 -5.54 30.71
C GLY A 23 3.91 -4.83 29.43
N GLY A 24 5.17 -5.03 29.07
CA GLY A 24 5.70 -4.79 27.75
C GLY A 24 5.57 -3.34 27.30
N CYS A 25 6.64 -2.57 27.53
CA CYS A 25 7.13 -1.74 26.44
C CYS A 25 7.56 -2.72 25.32
N THR A 26 6.59 -3.35 24.65
CA THR A 26 6.82 -4.03 23.39
C THR A 26 7.33 -2.92 22.50
N SER A 27 8.63 -3.02 22.20
CA SER A 27 9.29 -2.25 21.15
C SER A 27 8.25 -1.88 20.10
N THR A 28 8.03 -0.59 19.90
CA THR A 28 7.09 -0.02 18.92
C THR A 28 7.37 -0.45 17.47
N SER A 29 8.29 -1.40 17.28
CA SER A 29 8.64 -2.03 16.03
C SER A 29 7.43 -2.81 15.48
N THR A 30 6.75 -2.19 14.52
CA THR A 30 5.74 -2.75 13.61
C THR A 30 4.50 -3.36 14.26
N ARG A 31 3.59 -2.50 14.75
CA ARG A 31 2.22 -2.89 15.15
C ARG A 31 1.31 -3.25 13.98
N ALA A 32 1.67 -2.91 12.75
CA ALA A 32 0.84 -3.12 11.58
C ALA A 32 1.63 -3.42 10.32
N ASP A 33 1.03 -4.27 9.48
CA ASP A 33 1.51 -4.62 8.15
C ASP A 33 0.72 -3.88 7.08
N LEU A 34 1.44 -3.34 6.09
CA LEU A 34 0.84 -2.83 4.87
C LEU A 34 0.56 -4.02 3.94
N VAL A 35 -0.69 -4.16 3.52
CA VAL A 35 -1.11 -5.20 2.58
C VAL A 35 -1.77 -4.55 1.38
N VAL A 36 -1.47 -5.04 0.18
CA VAL A 36 -2.23 -4.71 -1.02
C VAL A 36 -3.35 -5.74 -1.16
N GLU A 37 -4.60 -5.33 -1.00
CA GLU A 37 -5.76 -6.23 -1.14
C GLU A 37 -6.11 -6.49 -2.60
N SER A 38 -6.02 -5.45 -3.43
CA SER A 38 -6.22 -5.59 -4.86
C SER A 38 -5.53 -4.48 -5.64
N VAL A 39 -5.13 -4.81 -6.87
CA VAL A 39 -4.75 -3.86 -7.91
C VAL A 39 -5.75 -4.06 -9.04
N ASN A 40 -6.33 -2.96 -9.54
CA ASN A 40 -7.31 -2.97 -10.61
C ASN A 40 -8.48 -3.96 -10.36
N ASN A 41 -9.00 -3.97 -9.12
CA ASN A 41 -10.05 -4.90 -8.68
C ASN A 41 -9.72 -6.40 -8.88
N GLY A 42 -8.43 -6.75 -8.95
CA GLY A 42 -7.96 -8.12 -9.19
C GLY A 42 -7.95 -8.53 -10.66
N GLY A 43 -8.35 -7.66 -11.58
CA GLY A 43 -8.36 -7.92 -13.01
C GLY A 43 -7.07 -7.47 -13.72
N PRO A 44 -6.77 -8.03 -14.91
CA PRO A 44 -5.72 -7.51 -15.76
C PRO A 44 -6.04 -6.08 -16.23
N PHE A 45 -5.01 -5.32 -16.56
CA PHE A 45 -5.15 -3.98 -17.12
C PHE A 45 -4.92 -4.02 -18.64
N PHE A 46 -5.89 -3.49 -19.39
CA PHE A 46 -5.81 -3.34 -20.84
C PHE A 46 -5.65 -1.86 -21.17
N SER A 47 -4.57 -1.55 -21.87
CA SER A 47 -4.19 -0.21 -22.25
C SER A 47 -4.29 -0.07 -23.75
N ASP A 48 -5.06 0.91 -24.22
CA ASP A 48 -4.97 1.30 -25.62
C ASP A 48 -3.73 2.18 -25.86
N LEU A 49 -2.98 1.88 -26.92
CA LEU A 49 -1.93 2.75 -27.41
C LEU A 49 -2.48 4.12 -27.81
N LEU A 50 -3.62 4.18 -28.50
CA LEU A 50 -4.20 5.42 -29.02
C LEU A 50 -5.64 5.58 -28.53
N ASN A 51 -5.99 6.80 -28.14
CA ASN A 51 -7.38 7.17 -27.98
C ASN A 51 -7.81 7.96 -29.23
N GLU A 52 -8.76 7.39 -29.98
CA GLU A 52 -9.26 7.92 -31.25
C GLU A 52 -10.69 8.48 -31.15
N ALA A 53 -11.13 8.87 -29.95
CA ALA A 53 -12.47 9.45 -29.72
C ALA A 53 -12.78 10.69 -30.61
N ASP A 54 -11.75 11.44 -31.01
CA ASP A 54 -11.80 12.45 -32.06
C ASP A 54 -10.65 12.17 -33.05
N THR A 55 -10.99 11.75 -34.27
CA THR A 55 -10.00 11.43 -35.32
C THR A 55 -9.10 12.61 -35.72
N ALA A 56 -9.48 13.85 -35.39
CA ALA A 56 -8.65 15.03 -35.61
C ALA A 56 -7.68 15.31 -34.44
N LYS A 57 -7.83 14.63 -33.30
CA LYS A 57 -7.06 14.84 -32.06
C LYS A 57 -6.69 13.51 -31.39
N THR A 58 -6.12 12.60 -32.16
CA THR A 58 -5.56 11.36 -31.62
C THR A 58 -4.49 11.67 -30.58
N PHE A 59 -4.58 11.04 -29.41
CA PHE A 59 -3.55 11.15 -28.37
C PHE A 59 -3.35 9.81 -27.66
N ILE A 60 -2.20 9.64 -27.05
CA ILE A 60 -1.87 8.45 -26.26
C ILE A 60 -2.20 8.78 -24.78
N PRO A 61 -3.13 8.05 -24.13
CA PRO A 61 -3.51 8.36 -22.76
C PRO A 61 -2.47 7.85 -21.74
N VAL A 62 -2.34 8.56 -20.61
CA VAL A 62 -1.65 8.06 -19.41
C VAL A 62 -2.57 7.09 -18.69
N ASP A 63 -2.04 5.91 -18.38
CA ASP A 63 -2.84 4.84 -17.79
C ASP A 63 -2.70 4.81 -16.28
N LYS A 64 -3.84 4.75 -15.60
CA LYS A 64 -3.91 4.66 -14.15
C LYS A 64 -4.70 3.45 -13.73
N VAL A 65 -4.27 2.82 -12.64
CA VAL A 65 -5.02 1.75 -11.97
C VAL A 65 -5.26 2.10 -10.53
N VAL A 66 -6.41 1.66 -10.02
CA VAL A 66 -6.76 1.77 -8.61
C VAL A 66 -6.08 0.66 -7.83
N VAL A 67 -5.55 0.99 -6.67
CA VAL A 67 -4.94 0.07 -5.72
C VAL A 67 -5.66 0.22 -4.40
N ARG A 68 -6.08 -0.90 -3.82
CA ARG A 68 -6.69 -0.95 -2.49
C ARG A 68 -5.68 -1.51 -1.49
N PHE A 69 -5.40 -0.71 -0.46
CA PHE A 69 -4.51 -1.05 0.64
C PHE A 69 -5.31 -1.44 1.87
N ALA A 70 -4.72 -2.31 2.70
CA ALA A 70 -5.18 -2.63 4.03
C ALA A 70 -4.06 -2.46 5.05
N ASN A 71 -4.44 -2.05 6.24
CA ASN A 71 -3.59 -1.94 7.41
C ASN A 71 -4.01 -3.01 8.40
N ARG A 72 -3.21 -4.08 8.51
CA ARG A 72 -3.53 -5.24 9.34
C ARG A 72 -2.65 -5.25 10.59
N PRO A 73 -3.20 -5.41 11.81
CA PRO A 73 -2.39 -5.56 13.02
C PRO A 73 -1.47 -6.77 12.90
N HIS A 74 -0.18 -6.58 13.18
CA HIS A 74 0.84 -7.62 13.02
C HIS A 74 0.69 -8.74 14.07
N ASP A 75 0.34 -8.37 15.30
CA ASP A 75 0.27 -9.24 16.47
C ASP A 75 -1.13 -9.78 16.76
N GLY A 76 -2.10 -9.52 15.87
CA GLY A 76 -3.51 -9.85 16.09
C GLY A 76 -4.17 -9.05 17.22
N SER A 77 -3.55 -7.98 17.69
CA SER A 77 -4.15 -7.07 18.68
C SER A 77 -5.38 -6.36 18.14
N ALA A 78 -6.20 -5.84 19.05
CA ALA A 78 -7.35 -5.03 18.69
C ALA A 78 -6.89 -3.79 17.90
N THR A 79 -7.58 -3.51 16.79
CA THR A 79 -7.32 -2.35 15.96
C THR A 79 -7.53 -1.07 16.75
N VAL A 80 -6.66 -0.09 16.57
CA VAL A 80 -6.85 1.24 17.18
C VAL A 80 -8.00 1.94 16.45
N ALA A 81 -8.78 2.76 17.17
CA ALA A 81 -9.83 3.55 16.55
C ALA A 81 -9.25 4.42 15.40
N PRO A 82 -9.85 4.41 14.21
CA PRO A 82 -9.44 5.28 13.09
C PRO A 82 -9.43 6.75 13.48
N GLY A 83 -8.53 7.55 12.89
CA GLY A 83 -8.46 9.00 13.11
C GLY A 83 -7.77 9.42 14.41
N THR A 84 -7.29 8.48 15.21
CA THR A 84 -6.47 8.76 16.40
C THR A 84 -5.04 9.20 16.04
N GLY A 85 -4.63 9.08 14.78
CA GLY A 85 -3.26 9.36 14.33
C GLY A 85 -2.24 8.32 14.80
N PHE A 86 -2.69 7.26 15.46
CA PHE A 86 -1.86 6.13 15.90
C PHE A 86 -2.14 4.91 15.02
N SER A 87 -1.08 4.19 14.65
CA SER A 87 -1.16 2.94 13.88
C SER A 87 -1.85 3.10 12.52
N GLU A 88 -1.87 4.31 11.96
CA GLU A 88 -2.22 4.56 10.56
C GLU A 88 -0.99 4.31 9.69
N ILE A 89 -1.17 3.85 8.46
CA ILE A 89 -0.07 3.72 7.50
C ILE A 89 -0.19 4.83 6.48
N VAL A 90 0.91 5.52 6.20
CA VAL A 90 0.99 6.48 5.11
C VAL A 90 1.84 5.88 4.00
N VAL A 91 1.21 5.59 2.86
CA VAL A 91 1.89 5.13 1.64
C VAL A 91 2.41 6.35 0.88
N LEU A 92 3.72 6.37 0.64
CA LEU A 92 4.45 7.54 0.14
C LEU A 92 4.83 7.45 -1.33
N SER A 93 5.12 6.24 -1.80
CA SER A 93 5.58 6.06 -3.17
C SER A 93 5.33 4.64 -3.64
N TYR A 94 5.38 4.52 -4.96
CA TYR A 94 5.36 3.24 -5.65
C TYR A 94 6.43 3.22 -6.75
N THR A 95 6.89 2.03 -7.07
CA THR A 95 7.70 1.73 -8.24
C THR A 95 7.09 0.54 -8.97
N VAL A 96 6.84 0.72 -10.27
CA VAL A 96 6.38 -0.30 -11.19
C VAL A 96 7.56 -0.76 -12.03
N THR A 97 7.82 -2.06 -12.06
CA THR A 97 8.83 -2.69 -12.91
C THR A 97 8.20 -3.78 -13.76
N TYR A 98 8.76 -4.06 -14.93
CA TYR A 98 8.18 -4.97 -15.91
C TYR A 98 9.12 -6.12 -16.22
N ASN A 99 8.56 -7.33 -16.31
CA ASN A 99 9.32 -8.54 -16.54
C ASN A 99 9.83 -8.74 -17.98
N ASN A 100 9.28 -8.01 -18.95
CA ASN A 100 9.59 -8.19 -20.37
C ASN A 100 10.70 -7.26 -20.89
N GLY A 101 11.13 -6.28 -20.09
CA GLY A 101 12.15 -5.28 -20.47
C GLY A 101 11.72 -4.31 -21.57
N ILE A 102 10.46 -4.39 -22.05
CA ILE A 102 9.92 -3.51 -23.10
C ILE A 102 9.52 -2.16 -22.48
N TYR A 103 8.90 -2.21 -21.30
CA TYR A 103 8.49 -1.03 -20.57
C TYR A 103 9.58 -0.58 -19.60
N SER A 104 9.80 0.73 -19.54
CA SER A 104 10.70 1.30 -18.54
C SER A 104 10.00 1.34 -17.18
N PRO A 105 10.75 1.21 -16.07
CA PRO A 105 10.17 1.36 -14.75
C PRO A 105 9.48 2.72 -14.57
N VAL A 106 8.32 2.72 -13.92
CA VAL A 106 7.58 3.94 -13.57
C VAL A 106 7.64 4.12 -12.06
N SER A 107 7.92 5.33 -11.58
CA SER A 107 7.88 5.64 -10.15
C SER A 107 7.07 6.90 -9.90
N GLY A 108 6.34 6.93 -8.80
CA GLY A 108 5.51 8.06 -8.44
C GLY A 108 5.33 8.22 -6.94
N GLY A 109 5.01 9.45 -6.53
CA GLY A 109 4.61 9.75 -5.17
C GLY A 109 3.15 9.37 -4.92
N MET A 110 2.84 9.07 -3.66
CA MET A 110 1.51 8.83 -3.12
C MET A 110 1.38 9.61 -1.81
N ASN A 111 0.13 9.79 -1.38
CA ASN A 111 -0.18 10.28 -0.05
C ASN A 111 -1.47 9.61 0.43
N VAL A 112 -1.44 8.27 0.45
CA VAL A 112 -2.60 7.47 0.86
C VAL A 112 -2.47 7.13 2.33
N ILE A 113 -3.47 7.52 3.12
CA ILE A 113 -3.54 7.23 4.56
C ILE A 113 -4.47 6.03 4.74
N VAL A 114 -3.92 4.91 5.20
CA VAL A 114 -4.64 3.68 5.50
C VAL A 114 -4.93 3.63 7.00
N PRO A 115 -6.21 3.77 7.42
CA PRO A 115 -6.56 3.79 8.83
C PRO A 115 -6.24 2.45 9.51
N SER A 116 -5.94 2.47 10.82
CA SER A 116 -5.68 1.25 11.59
C SER A 116 -6.83 0.25 11.45
N GLY A 117 -6.53 -0.98 11.03
CA GLY A 117 -7.54 -2.02 10.82
C GLY A 117 -8.46 -1.83 9.62
N GLY A 118 -8.26 -0.77 8.83
CA GLY A 118 -9.13 -0.42 7.72
C GLY A 118 -8.42 -0.47 6.37
N THR A 119 -9.11 0.08 5.37
CA THR A 119 -8.66 0.07 3.97
C THR A 119 -8.71 1.47 3.38
N ALA A 120 -7.86 1.73 2.39
CA ALA A 120 -7.90 2.96 1.62
C ALA A 120 -7.54 2.68 0.15
N GLU A 121 -8.02 3.52 -0.75
CA GLU A 121 -7.74 3.42 -2.17
C GLU A 121 -6.80 4.55 -2.62
N GLY A 122 -5.93 4.22 -3.56
CA GLY A 122 -5.10 5.17 -4.29
C GLY A 122 -5.08 4.82 -5.76
N ALA A 123 -4.58 5.74 -6.59
CA ALA A 123 -4.34 5.48 -8.00
C ALA A 123 -2.84 5.59 -8.28
N ILE A 124 -2.32 4.67 -9.08
CA ILE A 124 -0.95 4.70 -9.56
C ILE A 124 -0.93 4.76 -11.09
N THR A 125 0.10 5.37 -11.64
CA THR A 125 0.39 5.32 -13.07
C THR A 125 1.08 4.01 -13.38
N ILE A 126 0.55 3.26 -14.35
CA ILE A 126 1.19 2.03 -14.83
C ILE A 126 2.07 2.35 -16.02
N SER A 127 1.54 3.06 -17.02
CA SER A 127 2.28 3.46 -18.22
C SER A 127 2.21 4.96 -18.46
N ASP A 128 3.36 5.53 -18.80
CA ASP A 128 3.46 6.92 -19.22
C ASP A 128 3.31 7.07 -20.75
N LEU A 129 3.06 8.30 -21.18
CA LEU A 129 2.88 8.68 -22.58
C LEU A 129 4.10 8.32 -23.46
N ALA A 130 5.31 8.58 -22.97
CA ALA A 130 6.53 8.43 -23.77
C ALA A 130 6.85 6.97 -24.06
N GLN A 131 6.61 6.08 -23.08
CA GLN A 131 6.81 4.65 -23.22
C GLN A 131 5.80 4.01 -24.17
N LYS A 132 4.53 4.40 -24.07
CA LYS A 132 3.49 3.92 -25.00
C LYS A 132 3.76 4.38 -26.43
N ALA A 133 4.27 5.61 -26.62
CA ALA A 133 4.66 6.11 -27.92
C ALA A 133 5.85 5.37 -28.56
N ALA A 134 6.67 4.67 -27.75
CA ALA A 134 7.81 3.91 -28.24
C ALA A 134 7.43 2.52 -28.79
N LEU A 135 6.22 2.03 -28.52
CA LEU A 135 5.75 0.76 -29.04
C LEU A 135 5.31 0.90 -30.51
N PRO A 136 5.68 -0.04 -31.40
CA PRO A 136 5.18 -0.06 -32.77
C PRO A 136 3.65 -0.13 -32.82
N LEU A 137 3.04 0.79 -33.58
CA LEU A 137 1.61 0.74 -33.89
C LEU A 137 1.30 -0.63 -34.53
N SER A 138 0.20 -1.27 -34.10
CA SER A 138 -0.24 -2.62 -34.48
C SER A 138 0.43 -3.82 -33.79
N THR A 139 1.20 -3.62 -32.72
CA THR A 139 1.66 -4.73 -31.87
C THR A 139 0.89 -4.78 -30.54
N ALA A 140 0.60 -6.01 -30.08
CA ALA A 140 0.12 -6.27 -28.74
C ALA A 140 1.29 -6.76 -27.89
N ALA A 141 1.55 -6.12 -26.77
CA ALA A 141 2.59 -6.49 -25.83
C ALA A 141 1.99 -6.77 -24.46
N THR A 142 2.21 -7.99 -23.96
CA THR A 142 1.81 -8.41 -22.61
C THR A 142 3.01 -8.40 -21.67
N ALA A 143 2.81 -7.93 -20.44
CA ALA A 143 3.80 -7.92 -19.38
C ALA A 143 3.15 -8.26 -18.03
N VAL A 144 3.99 -8.69 -17.08
CA VAL A 144 3.64 -8.67 -15.66
C VAL A 144 4.37 -7.50 -15.03
N ALA A 145 3.59 -6.56 -14.52
CA ALA A 145 4.06 -5.44 -13.71
C ALA A 145 4.22 -5.91 -12.25
N GLN A 146 5.42 -5.78 -11.70
CA GLN A 146 5.66 -5.85 -10.26
C GLN A 146 5.57 -4.43 -9.70
N ILE A 147 4.74 -4.24 -8.68
CA ILE A 147 4.49 -2.94 -8.06
C ILE A 147 4.94 -3.02 -6.61
N ASP A 148 5.96 -2.25 -6.29
CA ASP A 148 6.51 -2.10 -4.95
C ASP A 148 6.02 -0.79 -4.33
N PHE A 149 5.41 -0.87 -3.16
CA PHE A 149 4.93 0.28 -2.38
C PHE A 149 5.80 0.47 -1.15
N THR A 150 6.09 1.73 -0.82
CA THR A 150 6.80 2.08 0.40
C THR A 150 6.04 3.16 1.16
N GLY A 151 6.15 3.11 2.47
CA GLY A 151 5.47 4.01 3.38
C GLY A 151 6.02 3.90 4.79
N TYR A 152 5.27 4.44 5.74
CA TYR A 152 5.62 4.38 7.15
C TYR A 152 4.38 4.30 8.04
N LEU A 153 4.54 3.72 9.22
CA LEU A 153 3.56 3.79 10.29
C LEU A 153 3.57 5.21 10.88
N ARG A 154 2.42 5.86 10.94
CA ARG A 154 2.28 7.14 11.63
C ARG A 154 2.32 6.93 13.15
N ALA A 155 3.25 7.63 13.79
CA ALA A 155 3.36 7.72 15.24
C ALA A 155 3.15 9.19 15.67
N SER A 156 2.72 9.43 16.92
CA SER A 156 2.52 10.79 17.41
C SER A 156 3.84 11.56 17.41
N GLY A 157 3.97 12.55 16.51
CA GLY A 157 5.10 13.47 16.47
C GLY A 157 6.32 13.03 15.66
N SER A 158 6.30 11.85 15.02
CA SER A 158 7.39 11.41 14.13
C SER A 158 6.92 10.46 13.02
N TRP A 159 7.80 10.26 12.05
CA TRP A 159 7.70 9.12 11.12
C TRP A 159 8.03 7.87 11.94
N GLY A 160 7.10 6.91 12.02
CA GLY A 160 7.34 5.61 12.63
C GLY A 160 8.05 4.66 11.67
N ASP A 161 7.92 3.36 11.91
CA ASP A 161 8.65 2.34 11.14
C ASP A 161 8.29 2.33 9.66
N ALA A 162 9.27 2.02 8.82
CA ALA A 162 9.05 1.82 7.40
C ALA A 162 8.19 0.57 7.17
N VAL A 163 7.26 0.67 6.22
CA VAL A 163 6.45 -0.46 5.76
C VAL A 163 6.55 -0.58 4.25
N THR A 164 6.50 -1.81 3.76
CA THR A 164 6.53 -2.10 2.32
C THR A 164 5.46 -3.11 1.98
N ALA A 165 4.97 -3.05 0.75
CA ALA A 165 4.08 -4.06 0.20
C ALA A 165 4.36 -4.26 -1.29
N ARG A 166 4.10 -5.46 -1.78
CA ARG A 166 4.29 -5.82 -3.18
C ARG A 166 3.01 -6.38 -3.77
N ALA A 167 2.72 -6.00 -5.00
CA ALA A 167 1.66 -6.56 -5.81
C ALA A 167 2.13 -6.86 -7.22
N TYR A 168 1.34 -7.65 -7.95
CA TYR A 168 1.58 -7.98 -9.34
C TYR A 168 0.32 -7.70 -10.16
N LEU A 169 0.50 -7.20 -11.37
CA LEU A 169 -0.59 -6.89 -12.30
C LEU A 169 -0.21 -7.38 -13.70
N THR A 170 -1.10 -8.11 -14.35
CA THR A 170 -0.93 -8.39 -15.80
C THR A 170 -1.37 -7.17 -16.57
N VAL A 171 -0.49 -6.69 -17.46
CA VAL A 171 -0.69 -5.50 -18.29
C VAL A 171 -0.60 -5.90 -19.75
N GLN A 172 -1.60 -5.54 -20.54
CA GLN A 172 -1.57 -5.69 -21.99
C GLN A 172 -1.74 -4.31 -22.63
N VAL A 173 -0.80 -3.94 -23.49
CA VAL A 173 -0.88 -2.73 -24.30
C VAL A 173 -1.03 -3.13 -25.76
N ALA A 174 -2.04 -2.61 -26.43
CA ALA A 174 -2.29 -2.83 -27.85
C ALA A 174 -3.05 -1.61 -28.41
N ASN A 175 -3.03 -1.41 -29.73
CA ASN A 175 -4.05 -0.56 -30.36
C ASN A 175 -5.31 -1.42 -30.50
N PHE A 176 -6.35 -1.16 -29.70
CA PHE A 176 -7.58 -1.95 -29.79
C PHE A 176 -8.46 -1.50 -30.95
N GLY A 177 -8.01 -0.52 -31.74
CA GLY A 177 -8.69 -0.07 -32.94
C GLY A 177 -10.05 0.47 -32.57
N ASP A 178 -10.05 1.53 -31.73
CA ASP A 178 -11.19 2.38 -31.40
C ASP A 178 -11.74 3.04 -32.68
N THR A 179 -12.25 2.22 -33.58
CA THR A 179 -13.07 2.65 -34.68
C THR A 179 -14.33 3.19 -34.06
N ASN A 180 -14.64 4.45 -34.34
CA ASN A 180 -15.89 5.13 -33.99
C ASN A 180 -17.11 4.45 -34.66
N THR A 181 -17.33 3.16 -34.39
CA THR A 181 -18.55 2.43 -34.72
C THR A 181 -19.23 2.04 -33.42
N ASN A 182 -19.63 3.04 -32.65
CA ASN A 182 -20.88 2.92 -31.90
C ASN A 182 -22.00 3.28 -32.90
N PRO A 183 -22.95 2.37 -33.20
CA PRO A 183 -24.18 2.74 -33.92
C PRO A 183 -25.04 3.73 -33.12
#